data_AF-A0A317JLU6-F1
#
_entry.id   AF-A0A317JLU6-F1
#
_cell.length_a   1.000
_cell.length_b   1.000
_cell.length_c   1.000
_cell.angle_alpha   90.00
_cell.angle_beta   90.00
_cell.angle_gamma   90.00
#
_symmetry.space_group_name_H-M   'P 1'
#
loop_
_entity.id
_entity.type
_entity.pdbx_description
1 polymer ?
#
loop_
_entity_poly.entity_id
_entity_poly.type
_entity_poly.pdbx_seq_one_letter_code
_entity_poly.pdbx_strand_id
1 'polypeptide(L)'
;MSSLRNFARANSSHLQEKYLKYTQKWLQLATDPGHLQNFGLWIAAILASALAVIYAFAFRTVEAWALSLHIMGYGYLGFLITPPLFWAAWWLVDRYCPEAGGSGVPQIMAAHEMENQPGSATTEMVNRLLSVKVIAVKIFSSLLCITGGGALGSEGPTLQLSASVFHLVGLRIKKWAPKAHESTWIVAG
;
A
#
# COMPACT_ATOMS: atom_id res chain seq x y z
N MET A 1 -50.81 -7.01 48.10
CA MET A 1 -50.72 -7.18 46.62
C MET A 1 -50.02 -6.03 45.88
N SER A 2 -49.90 -4.82 46.44
CA SER A 2 -49.23 -3.67 45.78
C SER A 2 -47.69 -3.79 45.76
N SER A 3 -47.07 -4.31 46.82
CA SER A 3 -45.62 -4.46 46.95
C SER A 3 -44.99 -5.36 45.87
N LEU A 4 -45.59 -6.52 45.58
CA LEU A 4 -45.11 -7.45 44.53
C LEU A 4 -45.21 -6.85 43.11
N ARG A 5 -46.24 -6.03 42.83
CA ARG A 5 -46.36 -5.34 41.54
C ARG A 5 -45.29 -4.25 41.36
N ASN A 6 -44.95 -3.55 42.44
CA ASN A 6 -43.90 -2.53 42.41
C ASN A 6 -42.50 -3.15 42.27
N PHE A 7 -42.25 -4.29 42.92
CA PHE A 7 -41.01 -5.05 42.75
C PHE A 7 -40.87 -5.62 41.33
N ALA A 8 -41.94 -6.20 40.77
CA ALA A 8 -41.95 -6.68 39.40
C ALA A 8 -41.71 -5.56 38.38
N ARG A 9 -42.30 -4.37 38.60
CA ARG A 9 -42.04 -3.17 37.78
C ARG A 9 -40.59 -2.69 37.88
N ALA A 10 -40.04 -2.55 39.08
CA ALA A 10 -38.67 -2.09 39.29
C ALA A 10 -37.63 -3.06 38.70
N ASN A 11 -37.86 -4.37 38.83
CA ASN A 11 -37.01 -5.39 38.23
C ASN A 11 -37.13 -5.38 36.69
N SER A 12 -38.34 -5.16 36.14
CA SER A 12 -38.54 -5.06 34.70
C SER A 12 -37.88 -3.82 34.09
N SER A 13 -37.88 -2.68 34.77
CA SER A 13 -37.23 -1.46 34.30
C SER A 13 -35.70 -1.57 34.33
N HIS A 14 -35.13 -2.16 35.39
CA HIS A 14 -33.69 -2.44 35.46
C HIS A 14 -33.25 -3.40 34.35
N LEU A 15 -34.05 -4.45 34.07
CA LEU A 15 -33.75 -5.37 32.98
C LEU A 15 -33.83 -4.66 31.62
N GLN A 16 -34.87 -3.85 31.39
CA GLN A 16 -35.02 -3.07 30.16
C GLN A 16 -33.84 -2.12 29.92
N GLU A 17 -33.36 -1.42 30.94
CA GLU A 17 -32.20 -0.53 30.84
C GLU A 17 -30.93 -1.31 30.49
N LYS A 18 -30.75 -2.50 31.08
CA LYS A 18 -29.64 -3.40 30.77
C LYS A 18 -29.71 -3.90 29.33
N TYR A 19 -30.89 -4.33 28.87
CA TYR A 19 -31.11 -4.73 27.49
C TYR A 19 -30.83 -3.57 26.53
N LEU A 20 -31.36 -2.37 26.78
CA LEU A 20 -31.09 -1.18 25.97
C LEU A 20 -29.59 -0.87 25.87
N LYS A 21 -28.83 -0.97 26.97
CA LYS A 21 -27.37 -0.83 26.95
C LYS A 21 -26.69 -1.88 26.06
N TYR A 22 -27.10 -3.14 26.17
CA TYR A 22 -26.57 -4.19 25.29
C TYR A 22 -26.94 -3.94 23.84
N THR A 23 -28.20 -3.61 23.55
CA THR A 23 -28.67 -3.35 22.19
C THR A 23 -27.96 -2.15 21.59
N GLN A 24 -27.76 -1.06 22.33
CA GLN A 24 -26.97 0.10 21.88
C GLN A 24 -25.50 -0.26 21.63
N LYS A 25 -24.87 -1.06 22.49
CA LYS A 25 -23.49 -1.53 22.29
C LYS A 25 -23.37 -2.42 21.05
N TRP A 26 -24.33 -3.33 20.84
CA TRP A 26 -24.38 -4.18 19.65
C TRP A 26 -24.68 -3.37 18.38
N LEU A 27 -25.54 -2.36 18.47
CA LEU A 27 -25.80 -1.44 17.36
C LEU A 27 -24.54 -0.64 17.02
N GLN A 28 -23.82 -0.13 18.02
CA GLN A 28 -22.55 0.58 17.84
C GLN A 28 -21.50 -0.32 17.16
N LEU A 29 -21.29 -1.55 17.65
CA LEU A 29 -20.39 -2.52 17.04
C LEU A 29 -20.80 -2.89 15.60
N ALA A 30 -22.09 -3.08 15.34
CA ALA A 30 -22.59 -3.42 14.00
C ALA A 30 -22.55 -2.23 13.02
N THR A 31 -22.54 -1.01 13.54
CA THR A 31 -22.50 0.23 12.74
C THR A 31 -21.09 0.86 12.74
N ASP A 32 -20.11 0.21 13.36
CA ASP A 32 -18.75 0.75 13.47
C ASP A 32 -18.07 0.72 12.08
N PRO A 33 -17.66 1.88 11.54
CA PRO A 33 -17.01 1.97 10.23
C PRO A 33 -15.63 1.25 10.20
N GLY A 34 -15.10 0.83 11.35
CA GLY A 34 -13.86 0.08 11.48
C GLY A 34 -13.89 -1.30 10.79
N HIS A 35 -15.06 -1.94 10.65
CA HIS A 35 -15.14 -3.23 9.94
C HIS A 35 -14.82 -3.10 8.45
N LEU A 36 -15.28 -2.02 7.79
CA LEU A 36 -14.95 -1.72 6.39
C LEU A 36 -13.47 -1.37 6.22
N GLN A 37 -12.91 -0.63 7.17
CA GLN A 37 -11.48 -0.30 7.18
C GLN A 37 -10.63 -1.56 7.33
N ASN A 38 -10.94 -2.41 8.31
CA ASN A 38 -10.22 -3.67 8.52
C ASN A 38 -10.31 -4.56 7.28
N PHE A 39 -11.50 -4.76 6.73
CA PHE A 39 -11.67 -5.55 5.51
C PHE A 39 -10.85 -5.01 4.34
N GLY A 40 -10.80 -3.69 4.15
CA GLY A 40 -9.96 -3.08 3.14
C GLY A 40 -8.46 -3.25 3.41
N LEU A 41 -8.01 -3.25 4.67
CA LEU A 41 -6.61 -3.55 5.02
C LEU A 41 -6.23 -4.99 4.66
N TRP A 42 -7.11 -5.97 4.89
CA TRP A 42 -6.88 -7.34 4.45
C TRP A 42 -6.74 -7.44 2.92
N ILE A 43 -7.61 -6.75 2.18
CA ILE A 43 -7.52 -6.69 0.71
C ILE A 43 -6.21 -6.05 0.28
N ALA A 44 -5.85 -4.90 0.88
CA ALA A 44 -4.60 -4.21 0.58
C ALA A 44 -3.38 -5.09 0.85
N ALA A 45 -3.34 -5.78 1.99
CA ALA A 45 -2.25 -6.70 2.36
C ALA A 45 -2.09 -7.85 1.36
N ILE A 46 -3.20 -8.46 0.93
CA ILE A 46 -3.18 -9.55 -0.06
C ILE A 46 -2.67 -9.03 -1.41
N LEU A 47 -3.17 -7.89 -1.87
CA LEU A 47 -2.75 -7.29 -3.15
C LEU A 47 -1.29 -6.85 -3.12
N ALA A 48 -0.85 -6.20 -2.04
CA ALA A 48 0.53 -5.76 -1.87
C ALA A 48 1.48 -6.97 -1.83
N SER A 49 1.12 -8.02 -1.07
CA SER A 49 1.92 -9.25 -0.99
C SER A 49 2.01 -9.96 -2.35
N ALA A 50 0.89 -10.08 -3.07
CA ALA A 50 0.89 -10.67 -4.41
C ALA A 50 1.78 -9.87 -5.38
N LEU A 51 1.67 -8.54 -5.36
CA LEU A 51 2.49 -7.67 -6.19
C LEU A 51 3.98 -7.76 -5.84
N ALA A 52 4.32 -7.79 -4.54
CA ALA A 52 5.69 -7.94 -4.05
C ALA A 52 6.29 -9.27 -4.49
N VAL A 53 5.54 -10.38 -4.40
CA VAL A 53 6.00 -11.70 -4.85
C VAL A 53 6.20 -11.73 -6.36
N ILE A 54 5.28 -11.18 -7.15
CA ILE A 54 5.40 -11.09 -8.61
C ILE A 54 6.65 -10.28 -8.99
N TYR A 55 6.85 -9.12 -8.35
CA TYR A 55 8.01 -8.28 -8.59
C TYR A 55 9.31 -9.00 -8.22
N ALA A 56 9.39 -9.59 -7.04
CA ALA A 56 10.58 -10.30 -6.58
C ALA A 56 10.91 -11.50 -7.48
N PHE A 57 9.89 -12.23 -7.95
CA PHE A 57 10.06 -13.31 -8.90
C PHE A 57 10.61 -12.80 -10.23
N ALA A 58 9.98 -11.79 -10.83
CA ALA A 58 10.43 -11.20 -12.09
C ALA A 58 11.87 -10.65 -11.99
N PHE A 59 12.18 -9.96 -10.89
CA PHE A 59 13.50 -9.42 -10.58
C PHE A 59 14.55 -10.54 -10.61
N ARG A 60 14.34 -11.61 -9.82
CA ARG A 60 15.28 -12.73 -9.73
C ARG A 60 15.42 -13.49 -11.05
N THR A 61 14.33 -13.66 -11.79
CA THR A 61 14.38 -14.31 -13.11
C THR A 61 15.23 -13.52 -14.10
N VAL A 62 15.05 -12.20 -14.15
CA VAL A 62 15.83 -11.32 -15.03
C VAL A 62 17.30 -11.26 -14.61
N GLU A 63 17.57 -11.17 -13.31
CA GLU A 63 18.92 -11.19 -12.75
C GLU A 63 19.65 -12.49 -13.09
N ALA A 64 19.01 -13.65 -12.87
CA ALA A 64 19.57 -14.95 -13.19
C ALA A 64 19.83 -15.09 -14.71
N TRP A 65 18.92 -14.59 -15.54
CA TRP A 65 19.10 -14.58 -16.99
C TRP A 65 20.29 -13.71 -17.41
N ALA A 66 20.40 -12.49 -16.89
CA ALA A 66 21.53 -11.60 -17.17
C ALA A 66 22.88 -12.22 -16.73
N LEU A 67 22.92 -12.84 -15.56
CA LEU A 67 24.10 -13.57 -15.07
C LEU A 67 24.44 -14.79 -15.95
N SER A 68 23.44 -15.53 -16.43
CA SER A 68 23.66 -16.67 -17.32
C SER A 68 24.39 -16.28 -18.61
N LEU A 69 24.06 -15.13 -19.20
CA LEU A 69 24.73 -14.62 -20.40
C LEU A 69 26.20 -14.31 -20.14
N HIS A 70 26.50 -13.79 -18.96
CA HIS A 70 27.87 -13.54 -18.53
C HIS A 70 28.66 -14.84 -18.40
N ILE A 71 28.09 -15.84 -17.72
CA ILE A 71 28.75 -17.15 -17.49
C ILE A 71 28.96 -17.93 -18.80
N MET A 72 28.05 -17.81 -19.77
CA MET A 72 28.16 -18.46 -21.08
C MET A 72 29.18 -17.79 -22.02
N GLY A 73 29.93 -16.78 -21.56
CA GLY A 73 30.97 -16.12 -22.34
C GLY A 73 30.46 -14.97 -23.22
N TYR A 74 29.18 -14.63 -23.17
CA TYR A 74 28.58 -13.49 -23.88
C TYR A 74 28.68 -12.17 -23.11
N GLY A 75 29.46 -12.11 -22.03
CA GLY A 75 29.58 -10.92 -21.17
C GLY A 75 30.02 -9.65 -21.91
N TYR A 76 30.76 -9.77 -23.01
CA TYR A 76 31.16 -8.62 -23.84
C TYR A 76 29.98 -7.91 -24.50
N LEU A 77 28.86 -8.61 -24.75
CA LEU A 77 27.62 -7.99 -25.26
C LEU A 77 27.04 -6.99 -24.25
N GLY A 78 27.35 -7.15 -22.95
CA GLY A 78 27.00 -6.18 -21.93
C GLY A 78 27.50 -4.77 -22.25
N PHE A 79 28.70 -4.62 -22.81
CA PHE A 79 29.22 -3.29 -23.17
C PHE A 79 28.35 -2.56 -24.22
N LEU A 80 27.69 -3.31 -25.10
CA LEU A 80 26.81 -2.75 -26.12
C LEU A 80 25.37 -2.59 -25.61
N ILE A 81 24.89 -3.51 -24.79
CA ILE A 81 23.50 -3.60 -24.33
C ILE A 81 23.25 -2.76 -23.06
N THR A 82 24.23 -2.64 -22.16
CA THR A 82 24.11 -1.91 -20.90
C THR A 82 23.80 -0.42 -21.10
N PRO A 83 24.55 0.35 -21.93
CA PRO A 83 24.27 1.78 -22.11
C PRO A 83 22.83 2.09 -22.58
N PRO A 84 22.29 1.43 -23.64
CA PRO A 84 20.92 1.70 -24.07
C PRO A 84 19.87 1.25 -23.06
N LEU A 85 20.10 0.15 -22.32
CA LEU A 85 19.16 -0.28 -21.27
C LEU A 85 19.13 0.68 -20.08
N PHE A 86 20.28 1.19 -19.67
CA PHE A 86 20.36 2.18 -18.58
C PHE A 86 19.71 3.50 -19.00
N TRP A 87 19.97 3.94 -20.24
CA TRP A 87 19.31 5.10 -20.80
C TRP A 87 17.80 4.89 -20.89
N ALA A 88 17.33 3.72 -21.34
CA ALA A 88 15.91 3.40 -21.39
C ALA A 88 15.25 3.35 -20.00
N ALA A 89 15.92 2.77 -19.01
CA ALA A 89 15.45 2.74 -17.62
C ALA A 89 15.31 4.15 -17.04
N TRP A 90 16.33 5.01 -17.23
CA TRP A 90 16.30 6.41 -16.83
C TRP A 90 15.21 7.19 -17.56
N TRP A 91 15.15 7.07 -18.89
CA TRP A 91 14.17 7.75 -19.73
C TRP A 91 12.74 7.38 -19.36
N LEU A 92 12.48 6.12 -19.01
CA LEU A 92 11.17 5.69 -18.55
C LEU A 92 10.74 6.41 -17.28
N VAL A 93 11.65 6.56 -16.32
CA VAL A 93 11.39 7.30 -15.07
C VAL A 93 11.20 8.78 -15.36
N ASP A 94 12.14 9.40 -16.06
CA ASP A 94 12.12 10.83 -16.37
C ASP A 94 10.87 11.25 -17.15
N ARG A 95 10.49 10.45 -18.16
CA ARG A 95 9.39 10.79 -19.06
C ARG A 95 8.01 10.55 -18.47
N TYR A 96 7.82 9.43 -17.76
CA TYR A 96 6.47 8.99 -17.36
C TYR A 96 6.17 9.25 -15.90
N CYS A 97 7.15 9.12 -15.00
CA CYS A 97 6.92 9.26 -13.57
C CYS A 97 8.24 9.56 -12.82
N PRO A 98 8.65 10.84 -12.73
CA PRO A 98 9.85 11.23 -11.97
C PRO A 98 9.81 10.78 -10.51
N GLU A 99 8.62 10.69 -9.92
CA GLU A 99 8.37 10.21 -8.55
C GLU A 99 8.72 8.72 -8.34
N ALA A 100 8.86 7.95 -9.43
CA ALA A 100 9.34 6.57 -9.37
C ALA A 100 10.87 6.49 -9.23
N GLY A 101 11.61 7.60 -9.30
CA GLY A 101 13.06 7.61 -9.12
C GLY A 101 13.51 7.28 -7.69
N GLY A 102 14.80 7.06 -7.50
CA GLY A 102 15.44 6.88 -6.18
C GLY A 102 15.07 5.59 -5.44
N SER A 103 15.41 5.54 -4.15
CA SER A 103 15.31 4.33 -3.32
C SER A 103 13.86 3.91 -2.99
N GLY A 104 12.91 4.83 -2.90
CA GLY A 104 11.53 4.55 -2.49
C GLY A 104 11.30 4.76 -1.00
N VAL A 105 12.27 4.38 -0.14
CA VAL A 105 12.16 4.57 1.32
C VAL A 105 11.98 6.05 1.73
N PRO A 106 12.79 7.01 1.21
CA PRO A 106 12.57 8.42 1.52
C PRO A 106 11.22 8.94 1.04
N GLN A 107 10.71 8.44 -0.09
CA GLN A 107 9.42 8.84 -0.64
C GLN A 107 8.25 8.33 0.21
N ILE A 108 8.33 7.11 0.72
CA ILE A 108 7.32 6.56 1.64
C ILE A 108 7.33 7.32 2.96
N MET A 109 8.53 7.59 3.50
CA MET A 109 8.68 8.38 4.73
C MET A 109 8.12 9.80 4.56
N ALA A 110 8.41 10.45 3.42
CA ALA A 110 7.84 11.75 3.09
C ALA A 110 6.32 11.68 2.94
N ALA A 111 5.80 10.65 2.26
CA ALA A 111 4.36 10.46 2.10
C ALA A 111 3.65 10.26 3.45
N HIS A 112 4.25 9.49 4.36
CA HIS A 112 3.74 9.28 5.71
C HIS A 112 3.72 10.56 6.55
N GLU A 113 4.82 11.33 6.54
CA GLU A 113 4.90 12.61 7.25
C GLU A 113 3.88 13.62 6.71
N MET A 114 3.72 13.66 5.39
CA MET A 114 2.77 14.52 4.70
C MET A 114 1.31 14.15 5.01
N GLU A 115 0.97 12.87 5.11
CA GLU A 115 -0.40 12.44 5.45
C GLU A 115 -0.84 12.93 6.85
N ASN A 116 0.11 13.10 7.78
CA ASN A 116 -0.17 13.63 9.12
C ASN A 116 -0.38 15.16 9.14
N GLN A 117 -0.11 15.87 8.03
CA GLN A 117 -0.22 17.33 7.93
C GLN A 117 -1.46 17.74 7.12
N PRO A 118 -2.44 18.44 7.71
CA PRO A 118 -3.68 18.80 7.01
C PRO A 118 -3.44 19.87 5.93
N GLY A 119 -3.67 19.53 4.66
CA GLY A 119 -3.64 20.47 3.54
C GLY A 119 -3.88 19.81 2.16
N SER A 120 -4.65 20.46 1.28
CA SER A 120 -4.99 19.90 -0.05
C SER A 120 -3.77 19.68 -0.95
N ALA A 121 -2.75 20.54 -0.86
CA ALA A 121 -1.51 20.41 -1.62
C ALA A 121 -0.69 19.19 -1.18
N THR A 122 -0.76 18.87 0.11
CA THR A 122 -0.07 17.73 0.74
C THR A 122 -0.66 16.41 0.24
N THR A 123 -1.99 16.30 0.19
CA THR A 123 -2.69 15.12 -0.35
C THR A 123 -2.37 14.88 -1.83
N GLU A 124 -2.26 15.95 -2.64
CA GLU A 124 -1.90 15.83 -4.05
C GLU A 124 -0.48 15.30 -4.22
N MET A 125 0.47 15.74 -3.39
CA MET A 125 1.85 15.26 -3.42
C MET A 125 1.94 13.79 -3.02
N VAL A 126 1.25 13.35 -1.96
CA VAL A 126 1.15 11.93 -1.57
C VAL A 126 0.58 11.09 -2.72
N ASN A 127 -0.48 11.56 -3.37
CA ASN A 127 -1.08 10.88 -4.52
C ASN A 127 -0.13 10.74 -5.72
N ARG A 128 0.78 11.70 -5.91
CA ARG A 128 1.80 11.62 -6.97
C ARG A 128 2.90 10.61 -6.60
N LEU A 129 3.31 10.57 -5.34
CA LEU A 129 4.34 9.66 -4.81
C LEU A 129 3.88 8.19 -4.74
N LEU A 130 2.59 7.96 -4.48
CA LEU A 130 2.00 6.63 -4.26
C LEU A 130 0.90 6.31 -5.28
N SER A 131 1.26 6.24 -6.56
CA SER A 131 0.30 6.03 -7.66
C SER A 131 0.50 4.71 -8.40
N VAL A 132 -0.53 4.26 -9.12
CA VAL A 132 -0.43 3.12 -10.05
C VAL A 132 0.66 3.36 -11.12
N LYS A 133 0.87 4.63 -11.51
CA LYS A 133 1.93 4.99 -12.46
C LYS A 133 3.31 4.75 -11.87
N VAL A 134 3.53 5.11 -10.60
CA VAL A 134 4.77 4.81 -9.87
C VAL A 134 5.01 3.31 -9.87
N ILE A 135 3.99 2.49 -9.53
CA ILE A 135 4.10 1.03 -9.54
C ILE A 135 4.61 0.51 -10.89
N ALA A 136 3.94 0.86 -11.98
CA ALA A 136 4.29 0.37 -13.31
C ALA A 136 5.70 0.83 -13.72
N VAL A 137 5.99 2.13 -13.63
CA VAL A 137 7.27 2.69 -14.05
C VAL A 137 8.42 2.13 -13.22
N LYS A 138 8.24 1.96 -11.90
CA LYS A 138 9.26 1.39 -11.01
C LYS A 138 9.61 -0.04 -11.41
N ILE A 139 8.61 -0.90 -11.64
CA ILE A 139 8.83 -2.30 -12.04
C ILE A 139 9.57 -2.36 -13.38
N PHE A 140 9.11 -1.64 -14.40
CA PHE A 140 9.74 -1.72 -15.72
C PHE A 140 11.16 -1.12 -15.72
N SER A 141 11.36 0.04 -15.08
CA SER A 141 12.69 0.66 -15.01
C SER A 141 13.69 -0.18 -14.21
N SER A 142 13.28 -0.81 -13.11
CA SER A 142 14.16 -1.69 -12.34
C SER A 142 14.54 -2.94 -13.13
N LEU A 143 13.59 -3.59 -13.80
CA LEU A 143 13.87 -4.77 -14.63
C LEU A 143 14.81 -4.45 -15.79
N LEU A 144 14.63 -3.31 -16.46
CA LEU A 144 15.54 -2.84 -17.52
C LEU A 144 16.95 -2.60 -16.98
N CYS A 145 17.07 -1.97 -15.80
CA CYS A 145 18.36 -1.68 -15.19
C CYS A 145 19.12 -2.97 -14.83
N ILE A 146 18.45 -3.95 -14.24
CA ILE A 146 19.06 -5.26 -13.88
C ILE A 146 19.42 -6.04 -15.13
N THR A 147 18.57 -6.00 -16.17
CA THR A 147 18.89 -6.62 -17.47
C THR A 147 20.19 -6.05 -18.05
N GLY A 148 20.44 -4.76 -17.84
CA GLY A 148 21.69 -4.09 -18.20
C GLY A 148 22.87 -4.36 -17.25
N GLY A 149 22.73 -5.23 -16.24
CA GLY A 149 23.76 -5.52 -15.25
C GLY A 149 23.85 -4.49 -14.12
N GLY A 150 22.79 -3.71 -13.87
CA GLY A 150 22.72 -2.75 -12.78
C GLY A 150 22.70 -3.43 -11.41
N ALA A 151 23.58 -2.98 -10.52
CA ALA A 151 23.58 -3.37 -9.11
C ALA A 151 22.51 -2.59 -8.34
N LEU A 152 21.27 -3.06 -8.42
CA LEU A 152 20.10 -2.43 -7.81
C LEU A 152 19.51 -3.36 -6.75
N GLY A 153 19.12 -2.83 -5.59
CA GLY A 153 18.43 -3.61 -4.55
C GLY A 153 16.91 -3.66 -4.80
N SER A 154 16.27 -4.78 -4.49
CA SER A 154 14.81 -4.93 -4.63
C SER A 154 14.01 -4.41 -3.42
N GLU A 155 14.66 -4.17 -2.27
CA GLU A 155 14.02 -3.80 -1.00
C GLU A 155 13.21 -2.50 -1.11
N GLY A 156 13.87 -1.41 -1.52
CA GLY A 156 13.25 -0.09 -1.64
C GLY A 156 12.09 -0.03 -2.64
N PRO A 157 12.25 -0.55 -3.88
CA PRO A 157 11.15 -0.68 -4.82
C PRO A 157 9.97 -1.49 -4.27
N THR A 158 10.23 -2.64 -3.63
CA THR A 158 9.16 -3.51 -3.08
C THR A 158 8.34 -2.77 -2.02
N LEU A 159 8.99 -2.04 -1.12
CA LEU A 159 8.30 -1.22 -0.12
C LEU A 159 7.44 -0.12 -0.78
N GLN A 160 7.97 0.56 -1.80
CA GLN A 160 7.21 1.63 -2.49
C GLN A 160 6.00 1.07 -3.24
N LEU A 161 6.10 -0.16 -3.78
CA LEU A 161 4.98 -0.86 -4.39
C LEU A 161 3.89 -1.18 -3.36
N SER A 162 4.26 -1.73 -2.19
CA SER A 162 3.34 -2.04 -1.10
C SER A 162 2.63 -0.79 -0.59
N ALA A 163 3.37 0.26 -0.22
CA ALA A 163 2.80 1.53 0.23
C ALA A 163 1.85 2.14 -0.82
N SER A 164 2.19 2.05 -2.11
CA SER A 164 1.33 2.53 -3.20
C SER A 164 0.02 1.74 -3.28
N VAL A 165 0.05 0.41 -3.11
CA VAL A 165 -1.16 -0.42 -3.09
C VAL A 165 -2.05 -0.09 -1.90
N PHE A 166 -1.47 0.01 -0.70
CA PHE A 166 -2.22 0.37 0.50
C PHE A 166 -2.87 1.74 0.38
N HIS A 167 -2.15 2.74 -0.14
CA HIS A 167 -2.68 4.07 -0.40
C HIS A 167 -3.86 4.04 -1.39
N LEU A 168 -3.73 3.35 -2.51
CA LEU A 168 -4.77 3.25 -3.53
C LEU A 168 -6.04 2.56 -3.01
N VAL A 169 -5.89 1.49 -2.23
CA VAL A 169 -7.01 0.79 -1.59
C VAL A 169 -7.65 1.70 -0.53
N GLY A 170 -6.85 2.36 0.29
CA GLY A 170 -7.31 3.31 1.30
C GLY A 170 -8.16 4.43 0.71
N LEU A 171 -7.69 5.05 -0.38
CA LEU A 171 -8.46 6.05 -1.15
C LEU A 171 -9.79 5.49 -1.67
N ARG A 172 -9.79 4.23 -2.12
CA ARG A 172 -11.01 3.59 -2.63
C ARG A 172 -12.01 3.33 -1.51
N ILE A 173 -11.55 2.86 -0.34
CA ILE A 173 -12.38 2.60 0.84
C ILE A 173 -12.90 3.89 1.46
N LYS A 174 -12.11 4.96 1.52
CA LYS A 174 -12.53 6.28 2.03
C LYS A 174 -13.74 6.84 1.30
N LYS A 175 -13.90 6.56 -0.01
CA LYS A 175 -15.10 6.94 -0.77
C LYS A 175 -16.40 6.33 -0.22
N TRP A 176 -16.32 5.18 0.45
CA TRP A 176 -17.45 4.46 1.02
C TRP A 176 -17.54 4.61 2.55
N ALA A 177 -16.40 4.82 3.22
CA ALA A 177 -16.29 4.97 4.67
C ALA A 177 -15.46 6.23 5.04
N PRO A 178 -16.04 7.44 4.96
CA PRO A 178 -15.32 8.71 5.13
C PRO A 178 -14.79 8.97 6.56
N LYS A 179 -15.11 8.11 7.53
CA LYS A 179 -14.59 8.17 8.92
C LYS A 179 -13.31 7.35 9.15
N ALA A 180 -12.76 6.70 8.11
CA ALA A 180 -11.52 5.95 8.24
C ALA A 180 -10.31 6.90 8.46
N HIS A 181 -9.46 6.57 9.42
CA HIS A 181 -8.23 7.31 9.70
C HIS A 181 -7.20 7.10 8.57
N GLU A 182 -6.68 8.19 8.00
CA GLU A 182 -5.76 8.16 6.85
C GLU A 182 -4.43 7.49 7.20
N SER A 183 -3.83 7.88 8.33
CA SER A 183 -2.52 7.41 8.79
C SER A 183 -2.36 5.89 8.94
N THR A 184 -3.46 5.13 9.05
CA THR A 184 -3.39 3.67 9.19
C THR A 184 -2.96 2.98 7.90
N TRP A 185 -3.24 3.56 6.73
CA TRP A 185 -3.04 2.90 5.44
C TRP A 185 -1.58 2.93 5.00
N ILE A 186 -0.91 4.09 5.09
CA ILE A 186 0.50 4.20 4.70
C ILE A 186 1.42 3.47 5.70
N VAL A 187 1.10 3.48 7.00
CA VAL A 187 1.88 2.75 8.02
C VAL A 187 1.77 1.23 7.86
N ALA A 188 0.63 0.74 7.38
CA ALA A 188 0.39 -0.69 7.20
C ALA A 188 1.04 -1.27 5.93
N GLY A 189 1.40 -0.43 4.96
CA GLY A 189 2.02 -0.83 3.69
C GLY A 189 3.54 -0.75 3.70
#